data_AF-A0A7V1JLC6-F1
#
_entry.id   AF-A0A7V1JLC6-F1
#
_cell.length_a   1.000
_cell.length_b   1.000
_cell.length_c   1.000
_cell.angle_alpha   90.00
_cell.angle_beta   90.00
_cell.angle_gamma   90.00
#
_symmetry.space_group_name_H-M   'P 1'
#
loop_
_entity.id
_entity.type
_entity.pdbx_description
1 polymer ?
#
loop_
_entity_poly.entity_id
_entity_poly.type
_entity_poly.pdbx_seq_one_letter_code
_entity_poly.pdbx_strand_id
1 'polypeptide(L)'
;SALVASGTGAVAYVSGPSPAAADIAGGGVQAFVWTYTATDAGTVDWSGNASGTDANSGVPVSSAWTTSNQIEVLGIGPITKTVAPETVGAGQAVTYTIVITGSRQFLVITDTLSAGFTYVTNTTVYNGSPFTNPAVNGQTLSWNFGSPQNVPATLRFVATASSNPGIYYNDAGVTLVAGQVFTTGPTAPVTVGWPVFEIVASAGGQTIRVRVRMVNGLPVILSWEFLP
;
A
#
# COMPACT_ATOMS: atom_id res chain seq x y z
N SER A 1 -16.66 -24.14 26.14
CA SER A 1 -16.92 -23.65 24.78
C SER A 1 -15.88 -22.61 24.40
N ALA A 2 -15.67 -22.33 23.11
CA ALA A 2 -14.90 -21.16 22.68
C ALA A 2 -15.66 -19.86 23.00
N LEU A 3 -14.94 -18.77 23.25
CA LEU A 3 -15.54 -17.43 23.31
C LEU A 3 -16.01 -17.01 21.92
N VAL A 4 -17.09 -16.23 21.86
CA VAL A 4 -17.58 -15.61 20.63
C VAL A 4 -16.74 -14.36 20.38
N ALA A 5 -15.98 -14.35 19.29
CA ALA A 5 -15.24 -13.17 18.85
C ALA A 5 -16.13 -12.26 17.99
N SER A 6 -16.06 -10.96 18.20
CA SER A 6 -16.72 -9.91 17.42
C SER A 6 -15.75 -8.79 17.05
N GLY A 7 -16.17 -7.93 16.11
CA GLY A 7 -15.40 -6.79 15.63
C GLY A 7 -15.06 -6.87 14.14
N THR A 8 -14.15 -6.00 13.70
CA THR A 8 -13.70 -5.91 12.29
C THR A 8 -12.46 -6.75 11.99
N GLY A 9 -11.69 -7.13 13.02
CA GLY A 9 -10.55 -8.03 12.87
C GLY A 9 -10.97 -9.49 12.88
N ALA A 10 -10.06 -10.38 12.47
CA ALA A 10 -10.30 -11.81 12.48
C ALA A 10 -9.27 -12.55 13.32
N VAL A 11 -9.76 -13.56 14.04
CA VAL A 11 -8.95 -14.47 14.87
C VAL A 11 -9.38 -15.92 14.61
N ALA A 12 -8.40 -16.82 14.61
CA ALA A 12 -8.64 -18.26 14.62
C ALA A 12 -8.41 -18.82 16.01
N TYR A 13 -9.35 -19.64 16.47
CA TYR A 13 -9.23 -20.35 17.74
C TYR A 13 -8.10 -21.40 17.67
N VAL A 14 -7.22 -21.40 18.67
CA VAL A 14 -6.08 -22.33 18.77
C VAL A 14 -6.34 -23.40 19.84
N SER A 15 -6.65 -23.01 21.08
CA SER A 15 -6.84 -23.94 22.19
C SER A 15 -7.61 -23.33 23.38
N GLY A 16 -8.12 -24.19 24.28
CA GLY A 16 -8.83 -23.81 25.51
C GLY A 16 -10.30 -24.28 25.61
N PRO A 17 -11.07 -23.79 26.61
CA PRO A 17 -10.52 -23.19 27.82
C PRO A 17 -9.59 -24.16 28.57
N SER A 18 -8.55 -23.63 29.20
CA SER A 18 -7.75 -24.37 30.19
C SER A 18 -7.92 -23.72 31.57
N PRO A 19 -8.36 -24.46 32.61
CA PRO A 19 -8.82 -25.86 32.56
C PRO A 19 -10.13 -26.00 31.76
N ALA A 20 -10.50 -27.21 31.34
CA ALA A 20 -11.76 -27.40 30.58
C ALA A 20 -13.02 -27.28 31.47
N ALA A 21 -12.88 -27.62 32.75
CA ALA A 21 -13.87 -27.47 33.81
C ALA A 21 -13.14 -27.38 35.16
N ALA A 22 -13.78 -26.82 36.19
CA ALA A 22 -13.25 -26.77 37.53
C ALA A 22 -14.39 -26.67 38.56
N ASP A 23 -14.19 -27.26 39.73
CA ASP A 23 -15.07 -27.06 40.88
C ASP A 23 -14.73 -25.73 41.55
N ILE A 24 -15.76 -24.90 41.76
CA ILE A 24 -15.61 -23.57 42.34
C ILE A 24 -16.32 -23.56 43.69
N ALA A 25 -15.55 -23.42 44.78
CA ALA A 25 -16.13 -23.25 46.11
C ALA A 25 -16.97 -21.97 46.18
N GLY A 26 -17.95 -21.93 47.08
CA GLY A 26 -18.78 -20.73 47.29
C GLY A 26 -17.94 -19.48 47.56
N GLY A 27 -18.15 -18.42 46.77
CA GLY A 27 -17.37 -17.18 46.83
C GLY A 27 -15.99 -17.24 46.15
N GLY A 28 -15.61 -18.40 45.61
CA GLY A 28 -14.37 -18.57 44.84
C GLY A 28 -14.46 -18.02 43.42
N VAL A 29 -13.29 -17.91 42.79
CA VAL A 29 -13.15 -17.47 41.39
C VAL A 29 -12.24 -18.45 40.65
N GLN A 30 -12.62 -18.81 39.43
CA GLN A 30 -11.81 -19.60 38.52
C GLN A 30 -11.58 -18.84 37.22
N ALA A 31 -10.32 -18.75 36.80
CA ALA A 31 -9.96 -18.24 35.49
C ALA A 31 -9.91 -19.37 34.45
N PHE A 32 -10.50 -19.13 33.29
CA PHE A 32 -10.44 -20.02 32.14
C PHE A 32 -9.68 -19.29 31.03
N VAL A 33 -8.70 -19.95 30.42
CA VAL A 33 -7.83 -19.31 29.41
C VAL A 33 -8.04 -19.94 28.04
N TRP A 34 -8.28 -19.09 27.05
CA TRP A 34 -8.33 -19.45 25.63
C TRP A 34 -7.13 -18.84 24.91
N THR A 35 -6.67 -19.53 23.86
CA THR A 35 -5.62 -19.06 22.97
C THR A 35 -6.20 -18.91 21.57
N TYR A 36 -5.97 -17.74 20.97
CA TYR A 36 -6.36 -17.40 19.61
C TYR A 36 -5.13 -16.90 18.84
N THR A 37 -5.12 -17.09 17.53
CA THR A 37 -4.14 -16.47 16.63
C THR A 37 -4.85 -15.44 15.76
N ALA A 38 -4.23 -14.27 15.57
CA ALA A 38 -4.73 -13.27 14.65
C ALA A 38 -4.62 -13.75 13.20
N THR A 39 -5.66 -13.52 12.41
CA THR A 39 -5.70 -13.87 10.98
C THR A 39 -5.99 -12.68 10.07
N ASP A 40 -6.69 -11.66 10.58
CA ASP A 40 -6.92 -10.41 9.84
C ASP A 40 -6.93 -9.20 10.77
N ALA A 41 -6.54 -8.05 10.24
CA ALA A 41 -6.40 -6.82 10.99
C ALA A 41 -7.74 -6.16 11.28
N GLY A 42 -7.78 -5.38 12.36
CA GLY A 42 -8.98 -4.72 12.85
C GLY A 42 -9.14 -4.92 14.35
N THR A 43 -10.31 -4.65 14.87
CA THR A 43 -10.54 -4.77 16.31
C THR A 43 -11.25 -6.07 16.65
N VAL A 44 -10.89 -6.69 17.76
CA VAL A 44 -11.53 -7.90 18.26
C VAL A 44 -11.90 -7.74 19.74
N ASP A 45 -13.12 -8.11 20.09
CA ASP A 45 -13.57 -8.32 21.47
C ASP A 45 -14.13 -9.74 21.61
N TRP A 46 -14.16 -10.25 22.84
CA TRP A 46 -14.64 -11.59 23.13
C TRP A 46 -15.81 -11.55 24.10
N SER A 47 -16.86 -12.28 23.77
CA SER A 47 -18.05 -12.45 24.58
C SER A 47 -18.24 -13.91 24.98
N GLY A 48 -18.66 -14.14 26.22
CA GLY A 48 -18.96 -15.48 26.70
C GLY A 48 -19.61 -15.49 28.06
N ASN A 49 -20.01 -16.68 28.49
CA ASN A 49 -20.45 -16.98 29.84
C ASN A 49 -19.97 -18.38 30.25
N ALA A 50 -19.98 -18.66 31.55
CA ALA A 50 -19.71 -19.98 32.10
C ALA A 50 -21.03 -20.62 32.55
N SER A 51 -21.10 -21.95 32.48
CA SER A 51 -22.21 -22.73 33.02
C SER A 51 -21.68 -23.93 33.81
N GLY A 52 -22.48 -24.38 34.77
CA GLY A 52 -22.15 -25.50 35.64
C GLY A 52 -23.38 -26.01 36.37
N THR A 53 -23.17 -26.91 37.33
CA THR A 53 -24.24 -27.45 38.19
C THR A 53 -23.95 -27.03 39.63
N ASP A 54 -24.95 -26.48 40.31
CA ASP A 54 -24.83 -26.16 41.73
C ASP A 54 -24.76 -27.46 42.55
N ALA A 55 -23.68 -27.62 43.33
CA ALA A 55 -23.42 -28.85 44.08
C ALA A 55 -24.44 -29.10 45.21
N ASN A 56 -25.13 -28.07 45.69
CA ASN A 56 -26.07 -28.18 46.82
C ASN A 56 -27.48 -28.58 46.35
N SER A 57 -27.92 -28.02 45.22
CA SER A 57 -29.29 -28.19 44.68
C SER A 57 -29.36 -29.13 43.47
N GLY A 58 -28.23 -29.40 42.81
CA GLY A 58 -28.16 -30.18 41.57
C GLY A 58 -28.71 -29.44 40.33
N VAL A 59 -29.05 -28.16 40.45
CA VAL A 59 -29.66 -27.36 39.38
C VAL A 59 -28.56 -26.75 38.50
N PRO A 60 -28.72 -26.72 37.16
CA PRO A 60 -27.80 -26.00 36.29
C PRO A 60 -27.83 -24.50 36.55
N VAL A 61 -26.65 -23.88 36.63
CA VAL A 61 -26.45 -22.45 36.80
C VAL A 61 -25.61 -21.90 35.64
N SER A 62 -25.81 -20.62 35.32
CA SER A 62 -25.01 -19.92 34.30
C SER A 62 -24.68 -18.52 34.79
N SER A 63 -23.47 -18.08 34.49
CA SER A 63 -23.09 -16.68 34.68
C SER A 63 -23.81 -15.80 33.65
N ALA A 64 -23.84 -14.50 33.94
CA ALA A 64 -24.18 -13.52 32.93
C ALA A 64 -23.19 -13.57 31.76
N TRP A 65 -23.66 -13.18 30.58
CA TRP A 65 -22.79 -12.88 29.44
C TRP A 65 -21.98 -11.63 29.75
N THR A 66 -20.68 -11.68 29.45
CA THR A 66 -19.77 -10.55 29.59
C THR A 66 -18.92 -10.43 28.34
N THR A 67 -18.70 -9.20 27.90
CA THR A 67 -17.84 -8.84 26.78
C THR A 67 -16.56 -8.20 27.33
N SER A 68 -15.41 -8.60 26.78
CA SER A 68 -14.11 -8.04 27.15
C SER A 68 -13.96 -6.59 26.65
N ASN A 69 -12.85 -5.94 27.02
CA ASN A 69 -12.40 -4.78 26.26
C ASN A 69 -12.04 -5.19 24.82
N GLN A 70 -12.06 -4.21 23.94
CA GLN A 70 -11.62 -4.34 22.56
C GLN A 70 -10.07 -4.37 22.50
N ILE A 71 -9.52 -5.24 21.67
CA ILE A 71 -8.09 -5.35 21.36
C ILE A 71 -7.89 -5.05 19.88
N GLU A 72 -6.83 -4.32 19.54
CA GLU A 72 -6.47 -4.04 18.15
C GLU A 72 -5.51 -5.12 17.61
N VAL A 73 -5.93 -5.78 16.52
CA VAL A 73 -5.08 -6.63 15.69
C VAL A 73 -4.43 -5.75 14.62
N LEU A 74 -3.11 -5.59 14.72
CA LEU A 74 -2.38 -4.72 13.81
C LEU A 74 -2.22 -5.34 12.42
N GLY A 75 -2.54 -4.57 11.37
CA GLY A 75 -2.28 -4.90 9.97
C GLY A 75 -1.68 -3.75 9.20
N ILE A 76 -1.15 -4.00 8.02
CA ILE A 76 -1.00 -2.94 7.03
C ILE A 76 -2.27 -2.93 6.18
N GLY A 77 -2.86 -1.75 5.99
CA GLY A 77 -3.99 -1.54 5.10
C GLY A 77 -3.54 -1.59 3.64
N PRO A 78 -4.43 -1.33 2.66
CA PRO A 78 -4.01 -1.29 1.26
C PRO A 78 -2.89 -0.25 1.07
N ILE A 79 -1.85 -0.65 0.34
CA ILE A 79 -0.93 0.29 -0.28
C ILE A 79 -1.49 0.69 -1.64
N THR A 80 -1.41 1.97 -1.96
CA THR A 80 -1.86 2.49 -3.25
C THR A 80 -0.76 3.30 -3.89
N LYS A 81 -0.77 3.31 -5.22
CA LYS A 81 0.18 4.05 -6.04
C LYS A 81 -0.56 4.76 -7.15
N THR A 82 -0.27 6.03 -7.31
CA THR A 82 -0.82 6.88 -8.37
C THR A 82 0.28 7.62 -9.09
N VAL A 83 -0.04 8.17 -10.26
CA VAL A 83 0.89 8.95 -11.07
C VAL A 83 0.19 10.18 -11.62
N ALA A 84 0.92 11.29 -11.75
CA ALA A 84 0.46 12.47 -12.42
C ALA A 84 1.62 13.19 -13.15
N PRO A 85 1.40 13.69 -14.38
CA PRO A 85 0.25 13.39 -15.24
C PRO A 85 0.29 11.93 -15.76
N GLU A 86 -0.88 11.38 -16.12
CA GLU A 86 -1.01 10.00 -16.64
C GLU A 86 -0.64 9.87 -18.12
N THR A 87 -0.50 10.99 -18.84
CA THR A 87 -0.06 11.04 -20.23
C THR A 87 1.04 12.08 -20.41
N VAL A 88 2.16 11.67 -21.01
CA VAL A 88 3.35 12.49 -21.21
C VAL A 88 4.01 12.18 -22.54
N GLY A 89 4.79 13.13 -23.06
CA GLY A 89 5.74 12.86 -24.14
C GLY A 89 6.99 12.15 -23.63
N ALA A 90 7.75 11.56 -24.57
CA ALA A 90 9.06 10.99 -24.30
C ALA A 90 9.97 11.95 -23.51
N GLY A 91 10.58 11.47 -22.43
CA GLY A 91 11.52 12.25 -21.61
C GLY A 91 10.89 13.34 -20.73
N GLN A 92 9.57 13.47 -20.68
CA GLN A 92 8.90 14.36 -19.73
C GLN A 92 8.81 13.75 -18.33
N ALA A 93 8.63 14.60 -17.32
CA ALA A 93 8.55 14.16 -15.94
C ALA A 93 7.14 13.70 -15.56
N VAL A 94 7.08 12.66 -14.73
CA VAL A 94 5.89 12.21 -13.99
C VAL A 94 6.18 12.16 -12.50
N THR A 95 5.17 12.42 -11.68
CA THR A 95 5.25 12.29 -10.22
C THR A 95 4.48 11.06 -9.78
N TYR A 96 5.16 10.12 -9.14
CA TYR A 96 4.52 8.99 -8.45
C TYR A 96 4.21 9.36 -7.01
N THR A 97 3.07 8.90 -6.51
CA THR A 97 2.66 9.02 -5.11
C THR A 97 2.28 7.64 -4.58
N ILE A 98 2.94 7.21 -3.51
CA ILE A 98 2.66 5.98 -2.77
C ILE A 98 1.99 6.37 -1.46
N VAL A 99 0.84 5.78 -1.17
CA VAL A 99 0.12 5.96 0.10
C VAL A 99 0.04 4.61 0.80
N ILE A 100 0.44 4.61 2.07
CA ILE A 100 0.46 3.45 2.95
C ILE A 100 -0.54 3.72 4.07
N THR A 101 -1.48 2.80 4.28
CA THR A 101 -2.49 2.87 5.33
C THR A 101 -2.39 1.65 6.26
N GLY A 102 -3.14 1.61 7.34
CA GLY A 102 -3.17 0.50 8.30
C GLY A 102 -2.76 0.91 9.71
N SER A 103 -2.25 -0.05 10.47
CA SER A 103 -1.82 0.09 11.87
C SER A 103 -0.43 -0.52 12.18
N ARG A 104 0.26 -1.12 11.19
CA ARG A 104 1.63 -1.65 11.36
C ARG A 104 2.71 -0.68 10.90
N GLN A 105 3.82 -0.68 11.63
CA GLN A 105 5.02 0.06 11.26
C GLN A 105 5.81 -0.61 10.13
N PHE A 106 6.48 0.20 9.33
CA PHE A 106 7.33 -0.25 8.23
C PHE A 106 8.76 0.29 8.32
N LEU A 107 9.68 -0.29 7.56
CA LEU A 107 11.10 0.08 7.55
C LEU A 107 11.61 0.48 6.16
N VAL A 108 11.04 -0.10 5.10
CA VAL A 108 11.49 0.13 3.73
C VAL A 108 10.30 0.35 2.82
N ILE A 109 10.39 1.37 1.96
CA ILE A 109 9.53 1.53 0.78
C ILE A 109 10.37 1.18 -0.45
N THR A 110 9.79 0.45 -1.38
CA THR A 110 10.39 0.07 -2.66
C THR A 110 9.50 0.50 -3.82
N ASP A 111 10.10 0.72 -4.97
CA ASP A 111 9.41 1.03 -6.22
C ASP A 111 10.18 0.40 -7.37
N THR A 112 9.52 -0.30 -8.28
CA THR A 112 10.15 -0.90 -9.47
C THR A 112 9.66 -0.17 -10.71
N LEU A 113 10.44 0.82 -11.14
CA LEU A 113 10.14 1.61 -12.33
C LEU A 113 9.99 0.71 -13.57
N SER A 114 9.10 1.09 -14.46
CA SER A 114 9.02 0.49 -15.79
C SER A 114 10.31 0.72 -16.58
N ALA A 115 10.65 -0.19 -17.49
CA ALA A 115 11.83 -0.05 -18.36
C ALA A 115 11.80 1.29 -19.12
N GLY A 116 12.94 1.98 -19.15
CA GLY A 116 13.08 3.30 -19.77
C GLY A 116 12.70 4.48 -18.86
N PHE A 117 12.02 4.25 -17.74
CA PHE A 117 11.80 5.30 -16.73
C PHE A 117 13.05 5.45 -15.85
N THR A 118 13.35 6.69 -15.46
CA THR A 118 14.52 7.00 -14.64
C THR A 118 14.13 7.90 -13.47
N TYR A 119 14.52 7.55 -12.25
CA TYR A 119 14.32 8.39 -11.07
C TYR A 119 15.04 9.74 -11.20
N VAL A 120 14.38 10.83 -10.80
CA VAL A 120 14.99 12.17 -10.75
C VAL A 120 15.49 12.44 -9.33
N THR A 121 16.79 12.67 -9.17
CA THR A 121 17.42 12.89 -7.86
C THR A 121 16.89 14.13 -7.14
N ASN A 122 16.87 14.07 -5.82
CA ASN A 122 16.43 15.14 -4.91
C ASN A 122 14.95 15.53 -5.08
N THR A 123 14.12 14.59 -5.55
CA THR A 123 12.67 14.81 -5.71
C THR A 123 11.82 14.01 -4.73
N THR A 124 12.45 13.22 -3.86
CA THR A 124 11.73 12.43 -2.86
C THR A 124 11.17 13.34 -1.77
N VAL A 125 9.88 13.18 -1.49
CA VAL A 125 9.16 13.84 -0.41
C VAL A 125 8.46 12.78 0.43
N TYR A 126 8.72 12.75 1.73
CA TYR A 126 8.06 11.87 2.69
C TYR A 126 7.20 12.70 3.65
N ASN A 127 5.90 12.38 3.75
CA ASN A 127 4.93 13.10 4.58
C ASN A 127 5.00 14.64 4.42
N GLY A 128 5.15 15.10 3.17
CA GLY A 128 5.22 16.52 2.83
C GLY A 128 6.59 17.19 3.03
N SER A 129 7.58 16.50 3.60
CA SER A 129 8.93 17.03 3.79
C SER A 129 9.94 16.40 2.81
N PRO A 130 10.94 17.15 2.30
CA PRO A 130 12.02 16.56 1.51
C PRO A 130 12.69 15.41 2.24
N PHE A 131 13.03 14.35 1.50
CA PHE A 131 13.65 13.15 2.06
C PHE A 131 14.83 12.69 1.18
N THR A 132 15.67 11.83 1.73
CA THR A 132 16.88 11.33 1.05
C THR A 132 16.53 10.53 -0.20
N ASN A 133 17.44 10.54 -1.17
CA ASN A 133 17.34 9.75 -2.39
C ASN A 133 17.28 8.24 -2.07
N PRO A 134 16.56 7.43 -2.87
CA PRO A 134 16.59 5.99 -2.73
C PRO A 134 17.97 5.43 -3.11
N ALA A 135 18.29 4.26 -2.59
CA ALA A 135 19.24 3.38 -3.25
C ALA A 135 18.64 2.90 -4.58
N VAL A 136 19.43 2.93 -5.66
CA VAL A 136 19.00 2.54 -7.01
C VAL A 136 19.77 1.31 -7.45
N ASN A 137 19.05 0.24 -7.80
CA ASN A 137 19.62 -0.96 -8.40
C ASN A 137 18.80 -1.36 -9.63
N GLY A 138 19.31 -1.04 -10.83
CA GLY A 138 18.53 -1.16 -12.05
C GLY A 138 17.31 -0.23 -12.04
N GLN A 139 16.11 -0.78 -12.22
CA GLN A 139 14.86 -0.03 -12.12
C GLN A 139 14.28 0.01 -10.69
N THR A 140 14.86 -0.74 -9.75
CA THR A 140 14.36 -0.82 -8.39
C THR A 140 14.94 0.31 -7.52
N LEU A 141 14.05 1.09 -6.93
CA LEU A 141 14.31 2.14 -5.96
C LEU A 141 14.01 1.59 -4.56
N SER A 142 14.84 1.94 -3.57
CA SER A 142 14.65 1.54 -2.17
C SER A 142 14.95 2.68 -1.21
N TRP A 143 13.94 3.11 -0.46
CA TRP A 143 14.06 4.05 0.64
C TRP A 143 14.05 3.30 1.96
N ASN A 144 15.22 3.19 2.59
CA ASN A 144 15.35 2.61 3.92
C ASN A 144 15.34 3.72 4.96
N PHE A 145 14.43 3.64 5.93
CA PHE A 145 14.23 4.68 6.94
C PHE A 145 15.19 4.53 8.14
N GLY A 146 15.84 3.38 8.30
CA GLY A 146 16.73 3.08 9.44
C GLY A 146 16.01 2.95 10.79
N SER A 147 14.76 3.39 10.90
CA SER A 147 13.89 3.24 12.06
C SER A 147 12.43 3.01 11.65
N PRO A 148 11.64 2.31 12.49
CA PRO A 148 10.22 2.08 12.23
C PRO A 148 9.43 3.35 11.97
N GLN A 149 8.63 3.34 10.92
CA GLN A 149 7.74 4.43 10.52
C GLN A 149 6.28 4.09 10.79
N ASN A 150 5.51 5.07 11.25
CA ASN A 150 4.08 4.93 11.48
C ASN A 150 3.28 5.15 10.18
N VAL A 151 2.04 4.65 10.17
CA VAL A 151 1.05 4.85 9.10
C VAL A 151 -0.12 5.70 9.64
N PRO A 152 -0.85 6.46 8.80
CA PRO A 152 -0.67 6.57 7.35
C PRO A 152 0.62 7.30 6.97
N ALA A 153 1.20 6.90 5.85
CA ALA A 153 2.41 7.52 5.31
C ALA A 153 2.27 7.77 3.81
N THR A 154 2.88 8.84 3.33
CA THR A 154 2.90 9.19 1.91
C THR A 154 4.33 9.43 1.46
N LEU A 155 4.72 8.78 0.37
CA LEU A 155 5.98 9.00 -0.32
C LEU A 155 5.69 9.50 -1.74
N ARG A 156 6.32 10.59 -2.15
CA ARG A 156 6.25 11.13 -3.51
C ARG A 156 7.64 11.22 -4.12
N PHE A 157 7.75 10.97 -5.41
CA PHE A 157 9.00 11.16 -6.14
C PHE A 157 8.74 11.40 -7.63
N VAL A 158 9.72 11.96 -8.33
CA VAL A 158 9.63 12.23 -9.77
C VAL A 158 10.47 11.23 -10.55
N ALA A 159 9.96 10.81 -11.71
CA ALA A 159 10.69 10.04 -12.70
C ALA A 159 10.56 10.68 -14.09
N THR A 160 11.59 10.54 -14.91
CA THR A 160 11.57 10.86 -16.34
C THR A 160 11.01 9.69 -17.12
N ALA A 161 10.04 9.94 -18.00
CA ALA A 161 9.37 8.93 -18.80
C ALA A 161 10.26 8.35 -19.92
N SER A 162 9.96 7.10 -20.29
CA SER A 162 10.64 6.37 -21.37
C SER A 162 10.73 7.17 -22.67
N SER A 163 11.80 6.96 -23.44
CA SER A 163 11.91 7.46 -24.81
C SER A 163 11.01 6.69 -25.79
N ASN A 164 10.59 5.48 -25.40
CA ASN A 164 9.81 4.60 -26.24
C ASN A 164 8.32 4.80 -25.94
N PRO A 165 7.46 5.04 -26.95
CA PRO A 165 6.02 5.17 -26.75
C PRO A 165 5.41 3.87 -26.24
N GLY A 166 4.37 3.98 -25.42
CA GLY A 166 3.69 2.82 -24.84
C GLY A 166 2.91 3.15 -23.57
N ILE A 167 2.27 2.12 -23.01
CA ILE A 167 1.65 2.18 -21.68
C ILE A 167 2.54 1.44 -20.70
N TYR A 168 2.92 2.10 -19.63
CA TYR A 168 3.87 1.61 -18.65
C TYR A 168 3.22 1.54 -17.28
N TYR A 169 3.30 0.38 -16.64
CA TYR A 169 2.80 0.17 -15.29
C TYR A 169 3.96 0.20 -14.30
N ASN A 170 3.67 0.58 -13.06
CA ASN A 170 4.67 0.70 -12.02
C ASN A 170 4.20 -0.03 -10.76
N ASP A 171 5.12 -0.68 -10.04
CA ASP A 171 4.81 -1.43 -8.81
C ASP A 171 5.55 -0.82 -7.62
N ALA A 172 4.84 -0.58 -6.53
CA ALA A 172 5.41 -0.13 -5.26
C ALA A 172 5.24 -1.21 -4.21
N GLY A 173 6.21 -1.29 -3.30
CA GLY A 173 6.16 -2.22 -2.19
C GLY A 173 6.58 -1.59 -0.87
N VAL A 174 6.19 -2.23 0.23
CA VAL A 174 6.57 -1.84 1.58
C VAL A 174 6.98 -3.08 2.37
N THR A 175 8.08 -2.97 3.10
CA THR A 175 8.56 -4.01 4.02
C THR A 175 8.31 -3.58 5.45
N LEU A 176 7.56 -4.40 6.18
CA LEU A 176 7.24 -4.17 7.59
C LEU A 176 8.45 -4.44 8.48
N VAL A 177 8.42 -3.96 9.72
CA VAL A 177 9.46 -4.24 10.72
C VAL A 177 9.65 -5.74 10.95
N ALA A 178 8.59 -6.53 10.81
CA ALA A 178 8.61 -7.99 10.90
C ALA A 178 9.10 -8.70 9.62
N GLY A 179 9.55 -7.96 8.60
CA GLY A 179 10.10 -8.50 7.35
C GLY A 179 9.07 -8.90 6.28
N GLN A 180 7.78 -8.81 6.57
CA GLN A 180 6.72 -9.07 5.57
C GLN A 180 6.71 -7.98 4.49
N VAL A 181 6.48 -8.38 3.24
CA VAL A 181 6.45 -7.48 2.07
C VAL A 181 5.04 -7.46 1.47
N PHE A 182 4.56 -6.26 1.16
CA PHE A 182 3.30 -6.03 0.44
C PHE A 182 3.60 -5.23 -0.82
N THR A 183 2.93 -5.54 -1.93
CA THR A 183 3.09 -4.84 -3.22
C THR A 183 1.75 -4.35 -3.77
N THR A 184 1.77 -3.28 -4.55
CA THR A 184 0.59 -2.80 -5.27
C THR A 184 0.26 -3.68 -6.47
N GLY A 185 1.25 -4.42 -6.98
CA GLY A 185 1.19 -5.00 -8.31
C GLY A 185 1.31 -3.91 -9.39
N PRO A 186 1.09 -4.27 -10.67
CA PRO A 186 1.17 -3.31 -11.78
C PRO A 186 0.04 -2.28 -11.68
N THR A 187 0.37 -1.07 -11.24
CA THR A 187 -0.57 0.05 -11.06
C THR A 187 -0.02 1.33 -11.68
N ALA A 188 -0.67 2.48 -11.44
CA ALA A 188 -0.23 3.80 -11.86
C ALA A 188 0.23 3.88 -13.34
N PRO A 189 -0.67 3.56 -14.31
CA PRO A 189 -0.32 3.53 -15.72
C PRO A 189 0.08 4.91 -16.23
N VAL A 190 1.18 4.97 -16.99
CA VAL A 190 1.62 6.15 -17.73
C VAL A 190 1.58 5.85 -19.22
N THR A 191 0.86 6.69 -19.97
CA THR A 191 0.89 6.68 -21.44
C THR A 191 1.99 7.61 -21.93
N VAL A 192 3.03 7.04 -22.53
CA VAL A 192 4.08 7.79 -23.22
C VAL A 192 3.70 7.94 -24.68
N GLY A 193 3.40 9.17 -25.07
CA GLY A 193 3.09 9.56 -26.44
C GLY A 193 4.33 9.54 -27.33
N TRP A 194 4.07 9.43 -28.63
CA TRP A 194 5.11 9.54 -29.65
C TRP A 194 5.81 10.90 -29.59
N PRO A 195 7.13 10.94 -29.80
CA PRO A 195 7.86 12.20 -29.85
C PRO A 195 7.30 13.10 -30.97
N VAL A 196 7.16 14.39 -30.65
CA VAL A 196 6.76 15.44 -31.59
C VAL A 196 8.02 16.18 -32.01
N PHE A 197 8.27 16.23 -33.30
CA PHE A 197 9.36 16.95 -33.93
C PHE A 197 8.84 18.20 -34.61
N GLU A 198 9.69 19.21 -34.71
CA GLU A 198 9.43 20.41 -35.48
C GLU A 198 10.38 20.45 -36.68
N ILE A 199 9.81 20.60 -37.87
CA ILE A 199 10.55 20.77 -39.12
C ILE A 199 10.35 22.22 -39.54
N VAL A 200 11.46 22.96 -39.68
CA VAL A 200 11.46 24.34 -40.15
C VAL A 200 12.12 24.38 -41.53
N ALA A 201 11.42 24.93 -42.52
CA ALA A 201 11.93 25.11 -43.87
C ALA A 201 11.73 26.57 -44.30
N SER A 202 12.76 27.19 -44.87
CA SER A 202 12.71 28.60 -45.31
C SER A 202 13.10 28.72 -46.79
N ALA A 203 12.29 29.43 -47.57
CA ALA A 203 12.55 29.72 -48.98
C ALA A 203 11.94 31.08 -49.37
N GLY A 204 12.69 31.90 -50.11
CA GLY A 204 12.18 33.17 -50.66
C GLY A 204 11.70 34.18 -49.61
N GLY A 205 12.26 34.16 -48.40
CA GLY A 205 11.85 35.04 -47.29
C GLY A 205 10.65 34.54 -46.48
N GLN A 206 10.03 33.42 -46.85
CA GLN A 206 8.99 32.77 -46.04
C GLN A 206 9.58 31.60 -45.25
N THR A 207 9.08 31.38 -44.05
CA THR A 207 9.41 30.21 -43.23
C THR A 207 8.16 29.38 -42.96
N ILE A 208 8.24 28.07 -43.13
CA ILE A 208 7.19 27.13 -42.74
C ILE A 208 7.70 26.37 -41.53
N ARG A 209 6.87 26.30 -40.50
CA ARG A 209 7.05 25.43 -39.35
C ARG A 209 6.02 24.30 -39.40
N VAL A 210 6.46 23.06 -39.39
CA VAL A 210 5.62 21.85 -39.39
C VAL A 210 5.85 21.06 -38.12
N ARG A 211 4.81 20.77 -37.36
CA ARG A 211 4.87 19.83 -36.23
C ARG A 211 4.48 18.45 -36.72
N VAL A 212 5.35 17.46 -36.49
CA VAL A 212 5.19 16.08 -36.96
C VAL A 212 5.37 15.13 -35.78
N ARG A 213 4.59 14.06 -35.70
CA ARG A 213 4.87 12.93 -34.82
C ARG A 213 5.03 11.66 -35.64
N MET A 214 5.83 10.71 -35.16
CA MET A 214 5.82 9.36 -35.74
C MET A 214 4.67 8.56 -35.12
N VAL A 215 3.91 7.78 -35.89
CA VAL A 215 2.93 6.81 -35.38
C VAL A 215 3.13 5.53 -36.15
N ASN A 216 3.50 4.43 -35.48
CA ASN A 216 3.80 3.14 -36.12
C ASN A 216 4.82 3.26 -37.26
N GLY A 217 5.84 4.11 -37.09
CA GLY A 217 6.88 4.35 -38.10
C GLY A 217 6.48 5.28 -39.25
N LEU A 218 5.25 5.84 -39.25
CA LEU A 218 4.80 6.80 -40.26
C LEU A 218 4.75 8.23 -39.69
N PRO A 219 5.24 9.24 -40.42
CA PRO A 219 5.10 10.63 -40.00
C PRO A 219 3.64 11.08 -40.14
N VAL A 220 3.12 11.73 -39.10
CA VAL A 220 1.79 12.34 -39.05
C VAL A 220 1.98 13.83 -38.78
N ILE A 221 1.55 14.67 -39.73
CA ILE A 221 1.54 16.13 -39.55
C ILE A 221 0.46 16.48 -38.53
N LEU A 222 0.84 17.20 -37.49
CA LEU A 222 -0.06 17.69 -36.45
C LEU A 222 -0.55 19.10 -36.77
N SER A 223 0.35 19.95 -37.24
CA SER A 223 0.06 21.32 -37.64
C SER A 223 1.14 21.85 -38.58
N TRP A 224 0.80 22.87 -39.35
CA TRP A 224 1.78 23.73 -40.03
C TRP A 224 1.40 25.20 -39.84
N GLU A 225 2.39 26.09 -39.89
CA GLU A 225 2.18 27.53 -39.92
C GLU A 225 3.19 28.20 -40.85
N PHE A 226 2.75 29.26 -41.54
CA PHE A 226 3.63 30.18 -42.25
C PHE A 226 4.06 31.27 -41.27
N LEU A 227 5.37 31.45 -41.14
CA LEU A 227 5.98 32.55 -40.44
C LEU A 227 6.41 33.60 -41.49
N PRO A 228 6.08 34.88 -41.25
CA PRO A 228 6.49 35.98 -42.13
C PRO A 228 8.01 36.19 -42.16
#